data_AF-A0A6B3IQ63-F1
#
_entry.id   AF-A0A6B3IQ63-F1
#
_cell.length_a   1.000
_cell.length_b   1.000
_cell.length_c   1.000
_cell.angle_alpha   90.00
_cell.angle_beta   90.00
_cell.angle_gamma   90.00
#
_symmetry.space_group_name_H-M   'P 1'
#
loop_
_entity.id
_entity.type
_entity.pdbx_description
1 polymer ?
#
loop_
_entity_poly.entity_id
_entity_poly.type
_entity_poly.pdbx_seq_one_letter_code
_entity_poly.pdbx_strand_id
1 'polypeptide(L)' 'MTRDPYPSDLTDEQWALIEPMITAWKQGRVKRSATGDPGSCDLREVVNAIFYQNRTGCQWRYLPHDLPSWSAVFYY' A
#
# COMPACT_ATOMS: atom_id res chain seq x y z
N MET A 1 -0.30 -1.17 16.42
CA MET A 1 0.39 0.07 16.82
C MET A 1 0.20 1.06 15.70
N THR A 2 -0.46 2.18 15.96
CA THR A 2 -0.67 3.24 14.97
C THR A 2 0.65 3.99 14.82
N ARG A 3 1.25 3.99 13.63
CA ARG A 3 2.44 4.80 13.35
C ARG A 3 2.05 6.27 13.19
N ASP A 4 3.02 7.15 13.36
CA ASP A 4 2.82 8.55 13.04
C ASP A 4 2.65 8.71 11.51
N PRO A 5 1.67 9.52 11.06
CA PRO A 5 1.43 9.71 9.63
C PRO A 5 2.55 10.54 8.99
N TYR A 6 2.92 10.18 7.76
CA TYR A 6 3.82 11.00 6.96
C TYR A 6 3.04 12.10 6.22
N PRO A 7 3.67 13.24 5.87
CA PRO A 7 3.02 14.27 5.05
C PRO A 7 2.56 13.80 3.66
N SER A 8 3.06 12.65 3.19
CA SER A 8 2.66 11.99 1.95
C SER A 8 1.45 11.07 2.08
N ASP A 9 1.00 10.81 3.31
CA ASP A 9 -0.08 9.87 3.56
C ASP A 9 -1.43 10.44 3.14
N LEU A 10 -2.30 9.55 2.70
CA LEU A 10 -3.66 9.91 2.33
C LEU A 10 -4.51 10.22 3.56
N THR A 11 -5.29 11.30 3.48
CA THR A 11 -6.38 11.52 4.43
C THR A 11 -7.47 10.46 4.25
N ASP A 12 -8.35 10.32 5.24
CA ASP A 12 -9.46 9.38 5.17
C ASP A 12 -10.39 9.68 3.98
N GLU A 13 -10.62 10.96 3.68
CA GLU A 13 -11.45 11.39 2.55
C GLU A 13 -10.79 11.04 1.21
N GLN A 14 -9.47 11.25 1.09
CA GLN A 14 -8.74 10.91 -0.12
C GLN A 14 -8.69 9.39 -0.32
N TRP A 15 -8.51 8.64 0.77
CA TRP A 15 -8.56 7.18 0.74
C TRP A 15 -9.93 6.68 0.26
N ALA A 16 -11.02 7.22 0.80
CA ALA A 16 -12.38 6.83 0.44
C ALA A 16 -12.68 6.98 -1.08
N LEU A 17 -12.01 7.91 -1.77
CA LEU A 17 -12.16 8.08 -3.22
C LEU A 17 -11.50 6.96 -4.03
N ILE A 18 -10.35 6.44 -3.58
CA ILE A 18 -9.55 5.48 -4.34
C ILE A 18 -9.70 4.03 -3.85
N GLU A 19 -10.07 3.84 -2.58
CA GLU A 19 -10.21 2.54 -1.94
C GLU A 19 -11.07 1.55 -2.74
N PRO A 20 -12.24 1.93 -3.30
CA PRO A 20 -13.06 0.99 -4.05
C PRO A 20 -12.34 0.43 -5.28
N MET A 21 -11.57 1.26 -5.98
CA MET A 21 -10.82 0.86 -7.17
C MET A 21 -9.68 -0.09 -6.80
N ILE A 22 -8.91 0.23 -5.76
CA ILE A 22 -7.79 -0.59 -5.31
C ILE A 22 -8.27 -1.94 -4.78
N THR A 23 -9.38 -1.93 -4.03
CA THR A 23 -10.03 -3.15 -3.52
C THR A 23 -10.55 -4.02 -4.66
N ALA A 24 -11.22 -3.43 -5.66
CA ALA A 24 -11.69 -4.16 -6.83
C ALA A 24 -10.53 -4.79 -7.63
N TRP A 25 -9.44 -4.05 -7.83
CA TRP A 25 -8.23 -4.58 -8.46
C TRP A 25 -7.65 -5.76 -7.66
N LYS A 26 -7.55 -5.63 -6.33
CA LYS A 26 -7.04 -6.69 -5.45
C LYS A 26 -7.90 -7.94 -5.55
N GLN A 27 -9.22 -7.80 -5.46
CA GLN A 27 -10.15 -8.92 -5.63
C GLN A 27 -9.99 -9.61 -6.99
N GLY A 28 -9.80 -8.84 -8.06
CA GLY A 28 -9.52 -9.39 -9.40
C GLY A 28 -8.18 -10.13 -9.48
N ARG A 29 -7.16 -9.74 -8.71
CA ARG A 29 -5.90 -10.50 -8.58
C ARG A 29 -6.12 -11.80 -7.81
N VAL A 30 -6.85 -11.74 -6.70
CA VAL A 30 -7.13 -12.90 -5.85
C VAL A 30 -7.88 -13.99 -6.61
N LYS A 31 -8.88 -13.61 -7.41
CA LYS A 31 -9.62 -14.55 -8.28
C LYS A 31 -8.72 -15.26 -9.31
N ARG A 32 -7.59 -14.67 -9.69
CA ARG A 32 -6.61 -15.26 -10.63
C ARG A 32 -5.48 -16.01 -9.93
N SER A 33 -5.37 -15.89 -8.60
CA SER A 33 -4.35 -16.57 -7.82
C SER A 33 -4.69 -18.06 -7.72
N ALA A 34 -3.69 -18.92 -7.94
CA ALA A 34 -3.84 -20.36 -7.78
C ALA A 34 -4.29 -20.76 -6.36
N THR A 35 -3.93 -19.95 -5.35
CA THR A 35 -4.27 -20.20 -3.95
C THR A 35 -5.56 -19.50 -3.52
N GLY A 36 -6.03 -18.49 -4.27
CA GLY A 36 -7.16 -17.65 -3.86
C GLY A 36 -6.91 -16.82 -2.59
N ASP A 37 -5.68 -16.75 -2.12
CA ASP A 37 -5.31 -16.03 -0.90
C ASP A 37 -5.12 -14.52 -1.19
N PRO A 38 -5.88 -13.63 -0.52
CA PRO A 38 -5.64 -12.19 -0.59
C PRO A 38 -4.31 -11.74 0.02
N GLY A 39 -3.70 -12.53 0.91
CA GLY A 39 -2.59 -12.07 1.73
C GLY A 39 -3.03 -11.02 2.77
N SER A 40 -2.12 -10.65 3.66
CA SER A 40 -2.42 -9.84 4.86
C SER A 40 -2.00 -8.36 4.76
N CYS A 41 -1.58 -7.88 3.58
CA CYS A 41 -1.11 -6.50 3.45
C CYS A 41 -2.27 -5.52 3.48
N ASP A 42 -2.19 -4.54 4.39
CA ASP A 42 -3.07 -3.38 4.41
C ASP A 42 -2.86 -2.55 3.14
N LEU A 43 -3.91 -2.43 2.32
CA LEU A 43 -3.88 -1.75 1.03
C LEU A 43 -3.61 -0.26 1.18
N ARG A 44 -4.11 0.37 2.25
CA ARG A 44 -3.90 1.79 2.49
C ARG A 44 -2.43 2.06 2.78
N GLU A 45 -1.83 1.22 3.61
CA GLU A 45 -0.42 1.34 3.96
C GLU A 45 0.51 1.05 2.78
N VAL A 46 0.13 0.16 1.87
CA VAL A 46 0.85 -0.03 0.60
C VAL A 46 0.82 1.24 -0.24
N VAL A 47 -0.33 1.90 -0.34
CA VAL A 47 -0.46 3.14 -1.13
C VAL A 47 0.28 4.30 -0.47
N ASN A 48 0.19 4.45 0.86
CA ASN A 48 0.97 5.41 1.62
C ASN A 48 2.47 5.20 1.38
N ALA A 49 2.94 3.94 1.36
CA ALA A 49 4.33 3.63 1.04
C ALA A 49 4.73 4.00 -0.40
N ILE A 50 3.88 3.73 -1.40
CA ILE A 50 4.10 4.15 -2.79
C ILE A 50 4.18 5.68 -2.87
N PHE A 51 3.31 6.40 -2.15
CA PHE A 51 3.29 7.86 -2.15
C PHE A 51 4.49 8.46 -1.45
N TYR A 52 4.90 7.88 -0.31
CA TYR A 52 6.15 8.24 0.36
C TYR A 52 7.35 8.08 -0.57
N GLN A 53 7.46 6.92 -1.21
CA GLN A 53 8.52 6.61 -2.17
C GLN A 53 8.52 7.59 -3.35
N ASN A 54 7.36 7.90 -3.92
CA ASN A 54 7.23 8.85 -5.02
C ASN A 54 7.55 10.30 -4.60
N ARG A 55 7.22 10.68 -3.35
CA ARG A 55 7.44 12.04 -2.86
C ARG A 55 8.89 12.30 -2.46
N THR A 56 9.53 11.32 -1.86
CA THR A 56 10.91 11.43 -1.34
C THR A 56 11.96 11.01 -2.36
N GLY A 57 11.63 10.08 -3.27
CA GLY A 57 12.57 9.47 -4.19
C GLY A 57 13.63 8.62 -3.50
N CYS A 58 13.39 8.14 -2.27
CA CYS A 58 14.35 7.28 -1.57
C CYS A 58 14.57 5.97 -2.36
N GLN A 59 15.62 5.20 -2.07
CA GLN A 59 15.75 3.90 -2.72
C GLN A 59 14.78 2.92 -2.08
N TRP A 60 14.23 1.95 -2.84
CA TRP A 60 13.28 0.97 -2.30
C TRP A 60 13.74 0.28 -1.01
N ARG A 61 15.03 -0.05 -0.91
CA ARG A 61 15.61 -0.68 0.30
C ARG A 61 15.69 0.25 1.52
N TYR A 62 15.45 1.54 1.33
CA TYR A 62 15.47 2.59 2.35
C TYR A 62 14.05 3.05 2.72
N LEU A 63 13.02 2.34 2.26
CA LEU A 63 11.66 2.59 2.73
C LEU A 63 11.62 2.45 4.26
N PRO A 64 10.98 3.39 4.99
CA PRO A 64 10.84 3.33 6.44
C PRO A 64 10.30 1.98 6.96
N HIS A 65 10.81 1.53 8.10
CA HIS A 65 10.48 0.22 8.68
C HIS A 65 9.06 0.12 9.27
N ASP A 66 8.43 1.26 9.52
CA ASP A 66 7.06 1.38 9.99
C ASP A 66 6.03 1.29 8.85
N LEU A 67 6.48 1.42 7.59
CA LEU A 67 5.68 1.11 6.39
C LEU A 67 5.81 -0.38 6.01
N PRO A 68 4.88 -0.92 5.19
CA PRO A 68 5.00 -2.30 4.72
C PRO A 68 6.34 -2.55 4.02
N SER A 69 6.86 -3.76 4.15
CA SER A 69 8.18 -4.11 3.59
C SER A 69 8.28 -3.72 2.11
N TRP A 70 9.42 -3.15 1.69
CA TRP A 70 9.62 -2.68 0.32
C TRP A 70 9.30 -3.74 -0.74
N SER A 71 9.57 -5.02 -0.47
CA SER A 71 9.29 -6.13 -1.38
C SER A 71 7.80 -6.38 -1.55
N ALA A 72 7.02 -6.19 -0.48
CA ALA A 72 5.56 -6.26 -0.55
C ALA A 72 5.03 -5.06 -1.33
N VAL A 73 5.49 -3.84 -1.03
CA VAL A 73 5.03 -2.62 -1.71
C VAL A 73 5.35 -2.67 -3.22
N PHE A 74 6.56 -3.10 -3.59
CA PHE A 74 6.98 -3.20 -4.99
C PHE A 74 6.20 -4.26 -5.78
N TYR A 75 5.70 -5.30 -5.11
CA TYR A 75 4.91 -6.36 -5.74
C TYR A 75 3.48 -5.93 -6.10
N TYR A 76 2.99 -4.85 -5.50
CA TYR A 76 1.65 -4.31 -5.73
C TYR A 76 1.60 -3.42 -6.98
#